data_AF-A0AAV6YUL4-F1
#
_entry.id   AF-A0AAV6YUL4-F1
#
_cell.length_a   1.000
_cell.length_b   1.000
_cell.length_c   1.000
_cell.angle_alpha   90.00
_cell.angle_beta   90.00
_cell.angle_gamma   90.00
#
_symmetry.space_group_name_H-M   'P 1'
#
loop_
_entity.id
_entity.type
_entity.pdbx_description
1 polymer ?
#
loop_
_entity_poly.entity_id
_entity_poly.type
_entity_poly.pdbx_seq_one_letter_code
_entity_poly.pdbx_strand_id
1 'polypeptide(L)'
;ELITAWYIGFLTLILSSFLVYLVEKDDHELNEKGEKIEDFETYADALWWGLITLATIGYGDKTPKTWEGRLIAATFSLIGVSFFALPAGILGSGLALKVQEQHRQKHFEKRRKPAAELIQCAWRFYATNLSRIDLTATWKYYETIVQFPYFR
;
A
#
# COMPACT_ATOMS: atom_id res chain seq x y z
N GLU A 1 1.95 -9.37 5.74
CA GLU A 1 1.07 -9.40 4.56
C GLU A 1 1.83 -9.16 3.26
N LEU A 2 2.54 -8.04 3.10
CA LEU A 2 3.31 -7.80 1.87
C LEU A 2 4.47 -8.79 1.70
N ILE A 3 5.29 -8.97 2.73
CA ILE A 3 6.42 -9.92 2.73
C ILE A 3 5.92 -11.36 2.50
N THR A 4 4.80 -11.74 3.11
CA THR A 4 4.20 -13.07 2.94
C THR A 4 3.69 -13.29 1.52
N ALA A 5 3.07 -12.27 0.89
CA ALA A 5 2.62 -12.36 -0.50
C ALA A 5 3.80 -12.47 -1.47
N TRP A 6 4.86 -11.69 -1.25
CA TRP A 6 6.09 -11.77 -2.03
C TRP A 6 6.78 -13.13 -1.88
N TYR A 7 6.87 -13.64 -0.65
CA TYR A 7 7.49 -14.93 -0.37
C TYR A 7 6.75 -16.08 -1.07
N ILE A 8 5.41 -16.14 -0.93
CA ILE A 8 4.60 -17.19 -1.57
C ILE A 8 4.64 -17.03 -3.10
N GLY A 9 4.50 -15.81 -3.61
CA GLY A 9 4.57 -15.54 -5.05
C GLY A 9 5.90 -15.96 -5.66
N PHE A 10 7.02 -15.67 -4.99
CA PHE A 10 8.34 -16.08 -5.45
C PHE A 10 8.53 -17.60 -5.39
N LEU A 11 8.05 -18.26 -4.33
CA LEU A 11 8.07 -19.72 -4.22
C LEU A 11 7.26 -20.39 -5.34
N THR A 12 6.07 -19.86 -5.63
CA THR A 12 5.22 -20.30 -6.75
C THR A 12 5.91 -20.09 -8.10
N LEU A 13 6.61 -18.97 -8.31
CA LEU A 13 7.37 -18.70 -9.53
C LEU A 13 8.46 -19.74 -9.74
N ILE A 14 9.32 -19.94 -8.75
CA ILE A 14 10.43 -20.91 -8.82
C ILE A 14 9.90 -22.32 -9.10
N LEU A 15 8.86 -22.74 -8.37
CA LEU A 15 8.30 -24.08 -8.49
C LEU A 15 7.59 -24.29 -9.84
N SER A 16 6.81 -23.30 -10.31
CA SER A 16 6.14 -23.37 -11.61
C SER A 16 7.14 -23.42 -12.76
N SER A 17 8.14 -22.53 -12.75
CA SER A 17 9.19 -22.50 -13.79
C SER A 17 9.98 -23.81 -13.81
N PHE A 18 10.29 -24.38 -12.64
CA PHE A 18 11.02 -25.65 -12.56
C PHE A 18 10.19 -26.82 -13.10
N LEU A 19 8.91 -26.93 -12.73
CA LEU A 19 8.05 -28.01 -13.22
C LEU A 19 7.81 -27.92 -14.72
N VAL A 20 7.55 -26.72 -15.25
CA VAL A 20 7.38 -26.53 -16.70
C VAL A 20 8.69 -26.82 -17.44
N TYR A 21 9.83 -26.38 -16.91
CA TYR A 21 11.14 -26.75 -17.48
C TYR A 21 11.33 -28.26 -17.55
N LEU A 22 11.03 -29.01 -16.48
CA LEU A 22 11.22 -30.47 -16.48
C LEU A 22 10.35 -31.20 -17.49
N VAL A 23 9.15 -30.69 -17.76
CA VAL A 23 8.19 -31.30 -18.70
C VAL A 23 8.51 -30.92 -20.14
N GLU A 24 8.89 -29.66 -20.38
CA GLU A 24 9.11 -29.15 -21.74
C GLU A 24 10.55 -29.35 -22.24
N LYS A 25 11.54 -29.64 -21.38
CA LYS A 25 12.96 -29.78 -21.80
C LYS A 25 13.22 -30.93 -22.79
N ASP A 26 12.40 -31.98 -22.74
CA ASP A 26 12.61 -33.20 -23.52
C ASP A 26 11.79 -33.21 -24.82
N ASP A 27 10.91 -32.23 -25.01
CA ASP A 27 10.07 -32.12 -26.20
C ASP A 27 10.75 -31.22 -27.24
N HIS A 28 11.00 -31.78 -28.42
CA HIS A 28 11.60 -31.04 -29.53
C HIS A 28 10.52 -30.79 -30.58
N GLU A 29 9.77 -29.68 -30.43
CA GLU A 29 8.89 -29.22 -31.50
C GLU A 29 9.70 -28.75 -32.70
N LEU A 30 9.25 -29.15 -33.89
CA LEU A 30 9.81 -28.73 -35.16
C LEU A 30 8.93 -27.59 -35.72
N ASN A 31 9.52 -26.45 -36.02
CA ASN A 31 8.83 -25.30 -36.60
C ASN A 31 8.34 -25.62 -38.03
N GLU A 32 7.51 -24.75 -38.61
CA GLU A 32 6.99 -24.92 -39.99
C GLU A 32 8.10 -25.06 -41.06
N LYS A 33 9.33 -24.63 -40.72
CA LYS A 33 10.55 -24.72 -41.55
C LYS A 33 11.41 -25.96 -41.29
N GLY A 34 11.01 -26.84 -40.37
CA GLY A 34 11.80 -28.00 -39.97
C GLY A 34 12.92 -27.71 -38.98
N GLU A 35 12.95 -26.52 -38.37
CA GLU A 35 13.94 -26.11 -37.36
C GLU A 35 13.45 -26.47 -35.95
N LYS A 36 14.34 -26.96 -35.08
CA LYS A 36 13.98 -27.19 -33.67
C LYS A 36 13.65 -25.87 -32.98
N ILE A 37 12.50 -25.80 -32.33
CA ILE A 37 12.14 -24.69 -31.44
C ILE A 37 12.60 -25.07 -30.04
N GLU A 38 13.63 -24.40 -29.54
CA GLU A 38 14.16 -24.65 -28.21
C GLU A 38 13.68 -23.54 -27.25
N ASP A 39 12.37 -23.49 -26.98
CA ASP A 39 11.74 -22.47 -26.12
C ASP A 39 12.23 -22.55 -24.66
N PHE A 40 12.59 -23.75 -24.19
CA PHE A 40 12.98 -24.04 -22.81
C PHE A 40 14.33 -24.77 -22.70
N GLU A 41 15.38 -24.30 -23.40
CA GLU A 41 16.73 -24.88 -23.28
C GLU A 41 17.27 -24.81 -21.86
N THR A 42 17.17 -23.63 -21.24
CA THR A 42 17.74 -23.38 -19.93
C THR A 42 16.68 -23.11 -18.89
N TYR A 43 17.01 -23.35 -17.62
CA TYR A 43 16.14 -22.96 -16.52
C TYR A 43 15.89 -21.43 -16.48
N ALA A 44 16.82 -20.63 -17.02
CA ALA A 44 16.64 -19.19 -17.12
C ALA A 44 15.50 -18.81 -18.08
N ASP A 45 15.29 -19.58 -19.15
CA ASP A 45 14.18 -19.37 -20.10
C ASP A 45 12.83 -19.67 -19.46
N ALA A 46 12.75 -20.75 -18.66
CA ALA A 46 11.56 -21.08 -17.90
C ALA A 46 11.26 -20.06 -16.79
N LEU A 47 12.30 -19.49 -16.16
CA LEU A 47 12.16 -18.38 -15.21
C LEU A 47 11.63 -17.11 -15.89
N TRP A 48 12.16 -16.78 -17.07
CA TRP A 48 11.67 -15.67 -17.88
C TRP A 48 10.19 -15.85 -18.23
N TRP A 49 9.82 -17.00 -18.77
CA TRP A 49 8.43 -17.33 -19.07
C TRP A 49 7.53 -17.23 -17.83
N GLY A 50 7.97 -17.79 -16.70
CA GLY A 50 7.21 -17.77 -15.45
C GLY A 50 6.99 -16.34 -14.94
N LEU A 51 8.03 -15.49 -14.99
CA LEU A 51 7.91 -14.09 -14.59
C LEU A 51 6.93 -13.31 -15.46
N ILE A 52 7.04 -13.43 -16.79
CA ILE A 52 6.17 -12.74 -17.76
C ILE A 52 4.72 -13.23 -17.65
N THR A 53 4.52 -14.51 -17.37
CA THR A 53 3.20 -15.12 -17.19
C THR A 53 2.55 -14.70 -15.88
N LEU A 54 3.25 -14.81 -14.75
CA LEU A 54 2.72 -14.45 -13.43
C LEU A 54 2.51 -12.94 -13.26
N ALA A 55 3.31 -12.12 -13.94
CA ALA A 55 3.10 -10.68 -14.04
C ALA A 55 1.95 -10.30 -15.00
N THR A 56 1.29 -11.26 -15.64
CA THR A 56 0.21 -11.05 -16.62
C THR A 56 0.62 -10.21 -17.85
N ILE A 57 1.91 -10.20 -18.19
CA ILE A 57 2.43 -9.50 -19.38
C ILE A 57 2.15 -10.32 -20.65
N GLY A 58 2.53 -11.61 -20.63
CA GLY A 58 2.17 -12.56 -21.68
C GLY A 58 2.67 -12.22 -23.09
N TYR A 59 3.98 -12.03 -23.28
CA TYR A 59 4.55 -11.76 -24.61
C TYR A 59 4.28 -12.85 -25.66
N GLY A 60 4.15 -14.11 -25.22
CA GLY A 60 3.90 -15.26 -26.10
C GLY A 60 5.13 -15.72 -26.87
N ASP A 61 6.33 -15.23 -26.52
CA ASP A 61 7.62 -15.64 -27.09
C ASP A 61 8.03 -17.05 -26.69
N LYS A 62 7.64 -17.49 -25.49
CA LYS A 62 7.83 -18.85 -24.98
C LYS A 62 6.50 -19.35 -24.45
N THR A 63 6.11 -20.58 -24.81
CA THR A 63 4.83 -21.16 -24.35
C THR A 63 4.94 -22.67 -24.21
N PRO A 64 4.44 -23.27 -23.12
CA PRO A 64 4.43 -24.72 -22.97
C PRO A 64 3.57 -25.37 -24.06
N LYS A 65 4.12 -26.37 -24.72
CA LYS A 65 3.53 -27.01 -25.89
C LYS A 65 2.86 -28.32 -25.52
N THR A 66 3.48 -29.06 -24.60
CA THR A 66 2.96 -30.33 -24.10
C THR A 66 1.64 -30.14 -23.35
N TRP A 67 0.78 -31.16 -23.41
CA TRP A 67 -0.48 -31.15 -22.66
C TRP A 67 -0.24 -31.06 -21.14
N GLU A 68 0.76 -31.79 -20.64
CA GLU A 68 1.12 -31.80 -19.23
C GLU A 68 1.66 -30.45 -18.77
N GLY A 69 2.56 -29.83 -19.56
CA GLY A 69 3.12 -28.52 -19.29
C GLY A 69 2.05 -27.43 -19.28
N ARG A 70 1.08 -27.49 -20.20
CA ARG A 70 -0.08 -26.58 -20.20
C ARG A 70 -0.96 -26.73 -18.98
N LEU A 71 -1.19 -27.96 -18.50
CA LEU A 71 -2.01 -28.22 -17.31
C LEU A 71 -1.33 -27.70 -16.03
N ILE A 72 -0.02 -27.89 -15.91
CA ILE A 72 0.80 -27.34 -14.82
C ILE A 72 0.79 -25.82 -14.89
N ALA A 73 1.09 -25.24 -16.06
CA ALA A 73 1.11 -23.80 -16.28
C ALA A 73 -0.24 -23.14 -15.95
N ALA A 74 -1.36 -23.73 -16.37
CA ALA A 74 -2.69 -23.21 -16.07
C ALA A 74 -2.97 -23.19 -14.55
N THR A 75 -2.64 -24.28 -13.86
CA THR A 75 -2.87 -24.41 -12.40
C THR A 75 -2.04 -23.38 -11.62
N PHE A 76 -0.74 -23.28 -11.94
CA PHE A 76 0.16 -22.35 -11.26
C PHE A 76 -0.06 -20.89 -11.64
N SER A 77 -0.53 -20.61 -12.86
CA SER A 77 -0.89 -19.26 -13.29
C SER A 77 -2.04 -18.69 -12.45
N LEU A 78 -3.10 -19.47 -12.20
CA LEU A 78 -4.23 -19.04 -11.35
C LEU A 78 -3.76 -18.67 -9.93
N ILE A 79 -2.87 -19.46 -9.36
CA ILE A 79 -2.34 -19.24 -8.00
C ILE A 79 -1.37 -18.04 -8.00
N GLY A 80 -0.38 -18.06 -8.88
CA GLY A 80 0.71 -17.08 -8.87
C GLY A 80 0.26 -15.67 -9.25
N VAL A 81 -0.64 -15.53 -10.23
CA VAL A 81 -1.21 -14.22 -10.62
C VAL A 81 -1.95 -13.59 -9.43
N SER A 82 -2.69 -14.40 -8.66
CA SER A 82 -3.39 -13.93 -7.47
C SER A 82 -2.41 -13.35 -6.44
N PHE A 83 -1.29 -14.04 -6.16
CA PHE A 83 -0.29 -13.56 -5.21
C PHE A 83 0.49 -12.33 -5.70
N PHE A 84 0.77 -12.23 -7.01
CA PHE A 84 1.42 -11.05 -7.59
C PHE A 84 0.51 -9.82 -7.62
N ALA A 85 -0.82 -10.01 -7.63
CA ALA A 85 -1.79 -8.92 -7.56
C ALA A 85 -2.02 -8.38 -6.13
N LEU A 86 -1.78 -9.20 -5.09
CA LEU A 86 -2.03 -8.81 -3.69
C LEU A 86 -1.29 -7.54 -3.22
N PRO A 87 0.00 -7.32 -3.54
CA PRO A 87 0.72 -6.10 -3.17
C PRO A 87 -0.01 -4.81 -3.56
N ALA A 88 -0.53 -4.74 -4.79
CA ALA A 88 -1.27 -3.58 -5.28
C ALA A 88 -2.59 -3.40 -4.51
N GLY A 89 -3.31 -4.49 -4.24
CA GLY A 89 -4.55 -4.48 -3.47
C GLY A 89 -4.37 -4.05 -2.01
N ILE A 90 -3.33 -4.55 -1.34
CA ILE A 90 -3.00 -4.20 0.06
C ILE A 90 -2.63 -2.72 0.17
N LEU A 91 -1.79 -2.23 -0.75
CA LEU A 91 -1.41 -0.81 -0.77
C LEU A 91 -2.61 0.09 -1.10
N GLY A 92 -3.43 -0.28 -2.08
CA GLY A 92 -4.63 0.47 -2.46
C GLY A 92 -5.64 0.58 -1.31
N SER A 93 -5.93 -0.55 -0.65
CA SER A 93 -6.83 -0.57 0.53
C SER A 93 -6.24 0.18 1.72
N GLY A 94 -4.94 0.03 2.00
CA GLY A 94 -4.26 0.76 3.07
C GLY A 94 -4.31 2.28 2.88
N LEU A 95 -4.12 2.75 1.64
CA LEU A 95 -4.25 4.17 1.30
C LEU A 95 -5.70 4.65 1.44
N ALA A 96 -6.68 3.88 0.95
CA ALA A 96 -8.09 4.22 1.08
C ALA A 96 -8.51 4.35 2.56
N LEU A 97 -8.09 3.41 3.40
CA LEU A 97 -8.33 3.44 4.85
C LEU A 97 -7.66 4.65 5.51
N LYS A 98 -6.40 4.96 5.13
CA LYS A 98 -5.69 6.12 5.66
C LYS A 98 -6.40 7.43 5.30
N VAL A 99 -6.86 7.57 4.06
CA VAL A 99 -7.64 8.73 3.60
C VAL A 99 -8.94 8.83 4.38
N GLN A 100 -9.68 7.73 4.53
CA GLN A 100 -10.91 7.70 5.32
C GLN A 100 -10.68 8.09 6.79
N GLU A 101 -9.59 7.61 7.40
CA GLU A 101 -9.19 7.97 8.76
C GLU A 101 -8.87 9.47 8.87
N GLN A 102 -8.13 10.04 7.90
CA GLN A 102 -7.85 11.48 7.87
C GLN A 102 -9.12 12.32 7.73
N HIS A 103 -10.09 11.87 6.92
CA HIS A 103 -11.39 12.52 6.84
C HIS A 103 -12.13 12.50 8.19
N ARG A 104 -12.04 11.40 8.94
CA ARG A 104 -12.59 11.30 10.31
C ARG A 104 -11.81 12.19 11.29
N GLN A 105 -10.52 12.40 11.07
CA GLN A 105 -9.70 13.31 11.87
C GLN A 105 -9.93 14.80 11.58
N LYS A 106 -10.82 15.20 10.66
CA LYS A 106 -11.31 16.60 10.60
C LYS A 106 -11.94 17.06 11.93
N HIS A 107 -12.31 16.13 12.80
CA HIS A 107 -12.68 16.43 14.18
C HIS A 107 -11.51 16.95 15.05
N PHE A 108 -10.24 16.72 14.69
CA PHE A 108 -9.08 17.33 15.36
C PHE A 108 -8.95 18.83 15.06
N GLU A 109 -9.33 19.30 13.87
CA GLU A 109 -9.38 20.75 13.61
C GLU A 109 -10.41 21.45 14.51
N LYS A 110 -11.50 20.75 14.85
CA LYS A 110 -12.47 21.23 15.86
C LYS A 110 -11.86 21.32 17.27
N ARG A 111 -10.79 20.56 17.57
CA ARG A 111 -10.07 20.63 18.85
C ARG A 111 -9.10 21.83 18.95
N ARG A 112 -8.79 22.50 17.84
CA ARG A 112 -7.87 23.65 17.84
C ARG A 112 -8.41 24.84 18.63
N LYS A 113 -9.70 25.15 18.51
CA LYS A 113 -10.37 26.23 19.25
C LYS A 113 -10.38 26.00 20.77
N PRO A 114 -10.88 24.86 21.30
CA PRO A 114 -10.87 24.64 22.75
C PRO A 114 -9.45 24.54 23.32
N ALA A 115 -8.47 24.05 22.56
CA ALA A 115 -7.07 24.06 23.00
C ALA A 115 -6.52 25.50 23.13
N ALA A 116 -6.82 26.38 22.18
CA ALA A 116 -6.43 27.79 22.26
C ALA A 116 -7.14 28.52 23.43
N GLU A 117 -8.43 28.25 23.63
CA GLU A 117 -9.20 28.78 24.77
C GLU A 117 -8.61 28.34 26.11
N LEU A 118 -8.20 27.07 26.24
CA LEU A 118 -7.55 26.56 27.45
C LEU A 118 -6.26 27.32 27.76
N ILE A 119 -5.40 27.55 26.75
CA ILE A 119 -4.16 28.31 26.91
C ILE A 119 -4.46 29.76 27.34
N GLN A 120 -5.45 30.40 26.72
CA GLN A 120 -5.85 31.76 27.07
C GLN A 120 -6.41 31.86 28.50
N CYS A 121 -7.25 30.91 28.92
CA CYS A 121 -7.78 30.83 30.27
C CYS A 121 -6.67 30.56 31.30
N ALA A 122 -5.73 29.67 31.00
CA ALA A 122 -4.59 29.39 31.86
C ALA A 122 -3.71 30.63 32.07
N TRP A 123 -3.44 31.40 31.00
CA TRP A 123 -2.69 32.65 31.12
C TRP A 123 -3.47 33.72 31.90
N ARG A 124 -4.77 33.87 31.64
CA ARG A 124 -5.63 34.80 32.40
C ARG A 124 -5.66 34.45 33.89
N PHE A 125 -5.74 33.16 34.25
CA PHE A 125 -5.65 32.70 35.63
C PHE A 125 -4.28 32.99 36.26
N TYR A 126 -3.20 32.81 35.51
CA TYR A 126 -1.86 33.17 35.99
C TYR A 126 -1.73 34.69 36.25
N ALA A 127 -2.32 35.52 35.39
CA ALA A 127 -2.29 36.98 35.49
C ALA A 127 -3.17 37.57 36.61
N THR A 128 -4.04 36.79 37.27
CA THR A 128 -4.82 37.27 38.43
C THR A 128 -4.06 37.21 39.75
N ASN A 129 -2.80 36.74 39.76
CA ASN A 129 -2.00 36.65 40.98
C ASN A 129 -1.69 38.05 41.55
N LEU A 130 -2.22 38.35 42.75
CA LEU A 130 -2.08 39.64 43.43
C LEU A 130 -0.62 40.03 43.74
N SER A 131 0.30 39.06 43.81
CA SER A 131 1.72 39.33 44.05
C SER A 131 2.43 39.92 42.82
N ARG A 132 1.81 39.90 41.64
CA ARG A 132 2.39 40.34 40.37
C ARG A 132 1.67 41.57 39.83
N ILE A 133 2.06 42.75 40.33
CA ILE A 133 1.48 44.04 39.94
C ILE A 133 1.78 44.45 38.48
N ASP A 134 2.78 43.84 37.84
CA ASP A 134 3.16 44.13 36.44
C ASP A 134 2.15 43.57 35.43
N LEU A 135 1.39 42.54 35.79
CA LEU A 135 0.40 41.88 34.91
C LEU A 135 -0.97 42.55 34.99
N THR A 136 -1.06 43.76 34.44
CA THR A 136 -2.30 44.57 34.47
C THR A 136 -3.30 44.24 33.37
N ALA A 137 -2.91 43.48 32.35
CA ALA A 137 -3.71 43.28 31.14
C ALA A 137 -5.09 42.62 31.40
N THR A 138 -5.15 41.64 32.30
CA THR A 138 -6.41 40.98 32.66
C THR A 138 -7.30 41.91 33.49
N TRP A 139 -6.74 42.60 34.47
CA TRP A 139 -7.47 43.56 35.32
C TRP A 139 -8.03 44.74 34.52
N LYS A 140 -7.22 45.35 33.64
CA LYS A 140 -7.62 46.47 32.78
C LYS A 140 -8.82 46.12 31.87
N TYR A 141 -8.87 44.89 31.36
CA TYR A 141 -10.01 44.41 30.57
C TYR A 141 -11.31 44.37 31.38
N TYR A 142 -11.28 43.81 32.59
CA TYR A 142 -12.46 43.74 33.46
C TYR A 142 -12.85 45.12 34.02
N GLU A 143 -11.88 45.96 34.39
CA GLU A 143 -12.15 47.34 34.81
C GLU A 143 -12.85 48.13 33.72
N THR A 144 -12.43 48.00 32.46
CA THR A 144 -13.09 48.65 31.32
C THR A 144 -14.54 48.17 31.14
N ILE A 145 -14.81 46.87 31.33
CA ILE A 145 -16.17 46.32 31.24
C ILE A 145 -17.06 46.80 32.40
N VAL A 146 -16.53 46.80 33.62
CA VAL A 146 -17.26 47.25 34.82
C VAL A 146 -17.49 48.76 34.79
N GLN A 147 -16.60 49.53 34.15
CA GLN A 147 -16.74 50.97 33.92
C GLN A 147 -17.85 51.35 32.92
N PHE A 148 -18.51 50.39 32.25
CA PHE A 148 -19.73 50.65 31.48
C PHE A 148 -21.00 50.27 32.28
N PRO A 149 -21.48 51.10 33.23
CA PRO A 149 -22.84 51.02 33.70
C PRO A 149 -23.76 51.63 32.64
N TYR A 150 -24.65 50.80 32.10
CA TYR A 150 -26.05 51.14 31.78
C TYR A 150 -26.35 52.65 31.62
N PHE A 151 -26.21 53.18 30.41
CA PHE A 151 -27.01 54.33 29.98
C PHE A 151 -27.89 53.86 28.81
N ARG A 152 -29.09 53.42 29.17
CA ARG A 152 -30.27 53.45 28.29
C ARG A 152 -31.31 54.31 28.99
#